data_AF-A0A1I3AYE0-F1
#
_entry.id   AF-A0A1I3AYE0-F1
#
_cell.length_a   1.000
_cell.length_b   1.000
_cell.length_c   1.000
_cell.angle_alpha   90.00
_cell.angle_beta   90.00
_cell.angle_gamma   90.00
#
_symmetry.space_group_name_H-M   'P 1'
#
loop_
_entity.id
_entity.type
_entity.pdbx_description
1 polymer ?
#
loop_
_entity_poly.entity_id
_entity_poly.type
_entity_poly.pdbx_seq_one_letter_code
_entity_poly.pdbx_strand_id
1 'polypeptide(L)'
;MNYLTIEEIIAMNYALIKRYSPREMIGVKDKSALEMTIAQPKQNVFDKELYPTVYDKAYILYFNLIKKHCFHNANKRTAVLALLVFLKRNGIELIVDKEELEEMTVAIAIDVVSKDEISAWIQSYAKKVT
;
A
#
# COMPACT_ATOMS: atom_id res chain seq x y z
N MET A 1 -14.67 -7.95 0.19
CA MET A 1 -13.34 -7.29 0.23
C MET A 1 -13.26 -6.51 1.53
N ASN A 2 -12.23 -6.76 2.34
CA ASN A 2 -11.99 -6.11 3.61
C ASN A 2 -10.97 -4.99 3.41
N TYR A 3 -11.44 -3.74 3.37
CA TYR A 3 -10.62 -2.56 3.10
C TYR A 3 -10.00 -2.00 4.39
N LEU A 4 -8.85 -1.34 4.25
CA LEU A 4 -8.27 -0.51 5.32
C LEU A 4 -9.02 0.81 5.41
N THR A 5 -9.18 1.33 6.64
CA THR A 5 -9.70 2.69 6.87
C THR A 5 -8.57 3.72 6.93
N ILE A 6 -8.93 5.00 6.84
CA ILE A 6 -7.98 6.11 6.97
C ILE A 6 -7.30 6.07 8.34
N GLU A 7 -8.09 5.84 9.40
CA GLU A 7 -7.62 5.78 10.79
C GLU A 7 -6.62 4.64 10.97
N GLU A 8 -6.86 3.49 10.35
CA GLU A 8 -5.94 2.36 10.40
C GLU A 8 -4.61 2.68 9.73
N ILE A 9 -4.62 3.35 8.57
CA ILE A 9 -3.38 3.74 7.89
C ILE A 9 -2.63 4.83 8.67
N ILE A 10 -3.34 5.78 9.29
CA ILE A 10 -2.73 6.77 10.19
C ILE A 10 -2.10 6.07 11.40
N ALA A 11 -2.79 5.10 12.01
CA ALA A 11 -2.27 4.33 13.14
C ALA A 11 -1.04 3.51 12.75
N MET A 12 -1.03 2.91 11.55
CA MET A 12 0.14 2.23 10.99
C MET A 12 1.34 3.18 10.86
N ASN A 13 1.14 4.36 10.26
CA ASN A 13 2.19 5.37 10.11
C ASN A 13 2.75 5.81 11.48
N TYR A 14 1.85 6.12 12.42
CA TYR A 14 2.21 6.49 13.79
C TYR A 14 3.07 5.41 14.47
N ALA A 15 2.63 4.15 14.43
CA ALA A 15 3.33 3.03 15.03
C ALA A 15 4.73 2.82 14.41
N LEU A 16 4.85 2.96 13.09
CA LEU A 16 6.12 2.83 12.37
C LEU A 16 7.11 3.93 12.74
N ILE A 17 6.67 5.19 12.82
CA ILE A 17 7.55 6.30 13.23
C ILE A 17 7.98 6.12 14.68
N LYS A 18 7.04 5.82 15.59
CA LYS A 18 7.38 5.60 17.00
C LYS A 18 8.39 4.46 17.21
N ARG A 19 8.28 3.39 16.41
CA ARG A 19 9.16 2.22 16.52
C ARG A 19 10.54 2.43 15.91
N TYR A 20 10.62 3.04 14.73
CA TYR A 20 11.86 3.03 13.93
C TYR A 20 12.53 4.39 13.80
N SER A 21 11.80 5.48 14.00
CA SER A 21 12.32 6.84 13.80
C SER A 21 11.61 7.87 14.68
N PRO A 22 11.63 7.70 16.03
CA PRO A 22 10.77 8.47 16.94
C PRO A 22 11.03 9.99 16.96
N ARG A 23 12.10 10.45 16.33
CA ARG A 23 12.45 11.87 16.16
C ARG A 23 11.88 12.50 14.88
N GLU A 24 11.40 11.69 13.94
CA GLU A 24 10.76 12.19 12.72
C GLU A 24 9.38 12.79 13.03
N MET A 25 9.01 13.83 12.28
CA MET A 25 7.69 14.43 12.37
C MET A 25 6.60 13.41 12.01
N ILE A 26 5.62 13.27 12.90
CA ILE A 26 4.41 12.47 12.71
C ILE A 26 3.29 13.38 12.24
N GLY A 27 2.55 12.94 11.22
CA GLY A 27 1.35 13.64 10.77
C GLY A 27 0.99 13.35 9.33
N VAL A 28 -0.29 13.50 9.02
CA VAL A 28 -0.79 13.56 7.64
C VAL A 28 -0.35 14.88 7.04
N LYS A 29 0.43 14.81 5.95
CA LYS A 29 0.89 15.97 5.19
C LYS A 29 -0.19 16.46 4.23
N ASP A 30 -0.86 15.52 3.54
CA ASP A 30 -1.91 15.82 2.58
C ASP A 30 -3.11 14.88 2.84
N LYS A 31 -4.16 15.46 3.41
CA LYS A 31 -5.38 14.73 3.78
C LYS A 31 -6.16 14.29 2.54
N SER A 32 -6.27 15.16 1.53
CA SER A 32 -6.98 14.86 0.29
C SER A 32 -6.29 13.73 -0.49
N ALA A 33 -4.96 13.74 -0.51
CA ALA A 33 -4.18 12.66 -1.11
C ALA A 33 -4.41 11.32 -0.39
N LEU A 34 -4.47 11.33 0.95
CA LEU A 34 -4.75 10.13 1.75
C LEU A 34 -6.16 9.60 1.49
N GLU A 35 -7.18 10.47 1.54
CA GLU A 35 -8.57 10.11 1.27
C GLU A 35 -8.73 9.48 -0.13
N MET A 36 -8.15 10.11 -1.15
CA MET A 36 -8.14 9.57 -2.51
C MET A 36 -7.42 8.21 -2.58
N THR A 37 -6.30 8.05 -1.88
CA THR A 37 -5.53 6.80 -1.86
C THR A 37 -6.34 5.63 -1.29
N ILE A 38 -7.10 5.88 -0.22
CA ILE A 38 -7.98 4.87 0.40
C ILE A 38 -9.22 4.58 -0.44
N ALA A 39 -9.74 5.59 -1.14
CA ALA A 39 -10.94 5.44 -1.98
C ALA A 39 -10.65 4.71 -3.30
N GLN A 40 -9.44 4.87 -3.87
CA GLN A 40 -9.13 4.40 -5.22
C GLN A 40 -9.29 2.87 -5.43
N PRO A 41 -8.95 1.98 -4.47
CA PRO A 41 -9.26 0.55 -4.58
C PRO A 41 -10.76 0.18 -4.75
N LYS A 42 -11.66 1.14 -4.56
CA LYS A 42 -13.13 0.98 -4.73
C LYS A 42 -13.66 1.67 -5.97
N GLN A 43 -12.79 2.24 -6.80
CA GLN A 43 -13.19 3.07 -7.93
C GLN A 43 -13.88 2.24 -9.02
N ASN A 44 -15.00 2.77 -9.53
CA ASN A 44 -15.77 2.22 -10.63
C ASN A 44 -15.83 3.20 -11.80
N VAL A 45 -15.79 2.68 -13.03
CA VAL A 45 -15.93 3.45 -14.27
C VAL A 45 -16.89 2.68 -15.19
N PHE A 46 -17.96 3.35 -15.66
CA PHE A 46 -19.02 2.71 -16.47
C PHE A 46 -19.55 1.42 -15.84
N ASP A 47 -19.87 1.49 -14.54
CA ASP A 47 -20.36 0.37 -13.71
C ASP A 47 -19.43 -0.86 -13.63
N LYS A 48 -18.14 -0.69 -13.97
CA LYS A 48 -17.10 -1.72 -13.83
C LYS A 48 -16.06 -1.30 -12.82
N GLU A 49 -15.65 -2.24 -11.96
CA GLU A 49 -14.52 -2.01 -11.05
C GLU A 49 -13.25 -1.74 -11.86
N LEU A 50 -12.58 -0.62 -11.56
CA LEU A 50 -11.31 -0.27 -12.21
C LEU A 50 -10.16 -1.18 -11.75
N TYR A 51 -10.29 -1.74 -10.55
CA TYR A 51 -9.34 -2.67 -9.93
C TYR A 51 -10.11 -3.94 -9.54
N PRO A 52 -10.35 -4.88 -10.48
CA PRO A 52 -11.29 -5.98 -10.26
C PRO A 52 -10.77 -7.06 -9.31
N THR A 53 -9.44 -7.25 -9.21
CA THR A 53 -8.87 -8.27 -8.33
C THR A 53 -8.38 -7.68 -7.00
N VAL A 54 -8.24 -8.54 -6.00
CA VAL A 54 -7.57 -8.16 -4.73
C VAL A 54 -6.14 -7.67 -4.95
N TYR A 55 -5.43 -8.20 -5.95
CA TYR A 55 -4.07 -7.80 -6.30
C TYR A 55 -4.04 -6.39 -6.90
N ASP A 56 -4.98 -6.07 -7.79
CA ASP A 56 -5.10 -4.73 -8.37
C ASP A 56 -5.43 -3.68 -7.29
N LYS A 57 -6.31 -4.06 -6.35
CA LYS A 57 -6.68 -3.22 -5.20
C LYS A 57 -5.51 -3.02 -4.23
N ALA A 58 -4.72 -4.07 -4.01
CA ALA A 58 -3.51 -4.02 -3.19
C ALA A 58 -2.43 -3.15 -3.84
N TYR A 59 -2.19 -3.35 -5.15
CA TYR A 59 -1.27 -2.57 -5.97
C TYR A 59 -1.57 -1.08 -5.86
N ILE A 60 -2.80 -0.65 -6.14
CA ILE A 60 -3.08 0.78 -6.24
C ILE A 60 -2.99 1.47 -4.87
N LEU A 61 -3.35 0.77 -3.79
CA LEU A 61 -3.16 1.26 -2.44
C LEU A 61 -1.66 1.45 -2.14
N TYR A 62 -0.87 0.43 -2.41
CA TYR A 62 0.57 0.39 -2.18
C TYR A 62 1.30 1.48 -2.98
N PHE A 63 1.05 1.53 -4.29
CA PHE A 63 1.62 2.52 -5.21
C PHE A 63 1.33 3.95 -4.78
N ASN A 64 0.07 4.26 -4.46
CA ASN A 64 -0.31 5.61 -4.06
C ASN A 64 0.31 6.05 -2.74
N LEU A 65 0.37 5.16 -1.73
CA LEU A 65 1.01 5.50 -0.46
C LEU A 65 2.50 5.82 -0.63
N ILE A 66 3.16 5.24 -1.64
CA ILE A 66 4.53 5.60 -2.02
C ILE A 66 4.56 6.94 -2.74
N LYS A 67 3.76 7.11 -3.80
CA LYS A 67 3.89 8.26 -4.73
C LYS A 67 3.23 9.54 -4.26
N LYS A 68 2.11 9.46 -3.54
CA LYS A 68 1.32 10.64 -3.14
C LYS A 68 1.83 11.33 -1.88
N HIS A 69 2.81 10.74 -1.19
CA HIS A 69 3.45 11.32 -0.01
C HIS A 69 2.45 11.85 1.04
N CYS A 70 1.43 11.04 1.34
CA CYS A 70 0.32 11.40 2.22
C CYS A 70 0.76 11.82 3.63
N PHE A 71 1.91 11.33 4.10
CA PHE A 71 2.48 11.62 5.42
C PHE A 71 3.76 12.44 5.33
N HIS A 72 4.12 13.13 6.41
CA HIS A 72 5.40 13.83 6.49
C HIS A 72 6.58 12.86 6.36
N ASN A 73 6.52 11.72 7.05
CA ASN A 73 7.56 10.71 7.07
C ASN A 73 6.98 9.29 6.99
N ALA A 74 7.86 8.31 6.77
CA ALA A 74 7.53 6.89 6.73
C ALA A 74 6.52 6.44 5.66
N ASN A 75 6.31 7.20 4.58
CA ASN A 75 5.40 6.83 3.46
C ASN A 75 5.66 5.41 2.91
N LYS A 76 6.91 5.10 2.53
CA LYS A 76 7.29 3.77 2.02
C LYS A 76 7.03 2.64 3.02
N ARG A 77 7.43 2.83 4.28
CA ARG A 77 7.19 1.86 5.36
C ARG A 77 5.69 1.66 5.61
N THR A 78 4.91 2.73 5.54
CA THR A 78 3.44 2.70 5.68
C THR A 78 2.80 1.96 4.51
N ALA A 79 3.27 2.20 3.28
CA ALA A 79 2.80 1.51 2.09
C ALA A 79 3.03 -0.01 2.19
N VAL A 80 4.23 -0.44 2.60
CA VAL A 80 4.56 -1.85 2.81
C VAL A 80 3.65 -2.48 3.87
N LEU A 81 3.50 -1.85 5.03
CA LEU A 81 2.63 -2.38 6.08
C LEU A 81 1.16 -2.46 5.62
N ALA A 82 0.68 -1.44 4.91
CA ALA A 82 -0.68 -1.42 4.36
C ALA A 82 -0.89 -2.54 3.32
N LEU A 83 0.08 -2.78 2.43
CA LEU A 83 0.05 -3.88 1.47
C LEU A 83 -0.11 -5.24 2.17
N LEU A 84 0.77 -5.52 3.14
CA LEU A 84 0.78 -6.79 3.86
C LEU A 84 -0.52 -7.01 4.64
N VAL A 85 -0.99 -5.98 5.37
CA VAL A 85 -2.23 -6.08 6.16
C VAL A 85 -3.45 -6.19 5.25
N PHE A 86 -3.51 -5.44 4.14
CA PHE A 86 -4.63 -5.50 3.21
C PHE A 86 -4.75 -6.89 2.58
N LEU A 87 -3.66 -7.47 2.08
CA LEU A 87 -3.66 -8.83 1.54
C LEU A 87 -4.07 -9.84 2.60
N LYS A 88 -3.48 -9.77 3.80
CA LYS A 88 -3.78 -10.69 4.91
C LYS A 88 -5.25 -10.67 5.31
N ARG A 89 -5.85 -9.48 5.40
CA ARG A 89 -7.29 -9.31 5.68
C ARG A 89 -8.21 -9.89 4.62
N ASN A 90 -7.68 -10.14 3.42
CA ASN A 90 -8.40 -10.73 2.30
C ASN A 90 -7.94 -12.17 2.01
N GLY A 91 -7.35 -12.85 3.02
CA GLY A 91 -6.99 -14.27 2.96
C GLY A 91 -5.76 -14.57 2.12
N ILE A 92 -4.90 -13.56 1.89
CA ILE A 92 -3.68 -13.70 1.09
C ILE A 92 -2.49 -13.31 1.93
N GLU A 93 -1.48 -14.17 1.97
CA GLU A 93 -0.18 -13.87 2.52
C GLU A 93 0.80 -13.55 1.39
N LEU A 94 1.55 -12.47 1.53
CA LEU A 94 2.61 -12.12 0.59
C LEU A 94 3.92 -12.73 1.11
N ILE A 95 4.39 -13.79 0.46
CA ILE A 95 5.59 -14.52 0.85
C ILE A 95 6.75 -14.03 0.00
N VAL A 96 7.38 -12.96 0.45
CA VAL A 96 8.52 -12.33 -0.20
C VAL A 96 9.57 -12.03 0.86
N ASP A 97 10.85 -12.15 0.51
CA ASP A 97 11.91 -11.75 1.42
C ASP A 97 11.96 -10.22 1.55
N LYS A 98 12.75 -9.75 2.52
CA LYS A 98 12.76 -8.34 2.88
C LYS A 98 13.46 -7.51 1.80
N GLU A 99 14.55 -8.03 1.25
CA GLU A 99 15.38 -7.40 0.23
C GLU A 99 14.57 -7.15 -1.05
N GLU A 100 13.89 -8.16 -1.56
CA GLU A 100 13.02 -8.09 -2.75
C GLU A 100 11.84 -7.10 -2.55
N LEU A 101 11.23 -7.10 -1.36
CA LEU A 101 10.17 -6.15 -1.01
C LEU A 101 10.69 -4.71 -0.97
N GLU A 102 11.89 -4.51 -0.43
CA GLU A 102 12.55 -3.21 -0.39
C GLU A 102 12.91 -2.72 -1.81
N GLU A 103 13.50 -3.58 -2.64
CA GLU A 103 13.83 -3.29 -4.04
C GLU A 103 12.59 -2.88 -4.83
N MET A 104 11.50 -3.63 -4.73
CA MET A 104 10.23 -3.26 -5.38
C MET A 104 9.69 -1.92 -4.84
N THR A 105 9.76 -1.68 -3.53
CA THR A 105 9.33 -0.39 -2.93
C THR A 105 10.13 0.79 -3.49
N VAL A 106 11.45 0.61 -3.62
CA VAL A 106 12.36 1.63 -4.16
C VAL A 106 12.09 1.84 -5.65
N ALA A 107 11.95 0.76 -6.41
CA ALA A 107 11.66 0.79 -7.85
C ALA A 107 10.38 1.61 -8.15
N ILE A 108 9.32 1.41 -7.36
CA ILE A 108 8.10 2.21 -7.47
C ILE A 108 8.37 3.69 -7.16
N ALA A 109 9.14 3.97 -6.12
CA ALA A 109 9.43 5.35 -5.72
C ALA A 109 10.15 6.14 -6.82
N ILE A 110 11.02 5.48 -7.59
CA ILE A 110 11.83 6.08 -8.68
C ILE A 110 11.25 5.87 -10.08
N ASP A 111 10.00 5.38 -10.21
CA ASP A 111 9.27 5.21 -11.48
C ASP A 111 9.95 4.28 -12.50
N VAL A 112 10.65 3.22 -12.05
CA VAL A 112 11.29 2.23 -12.94
C VAL A 112 10.49 0.93 -13.11
N VAL A 113 9.27 0.88 -12.58
CA VAL A 113 8.33 -0.24 -12.74
C VAL A 113 6.95 0.27 -13.10
N SER A 114 6.30 -0.43 -14.03
CA SER A 114 4.94 -0.15 -14.47
C SER A 114 3.89 -0.73 -13.51
N LYS A 115 2.65 -0.27 -13.68
CA LYS A 115 1.48 -0.84 -12.98
C LYS A 115 1.40 -2.36 -13.13
N ASP A 116 1.55 -2.84 -14.36
CA ASP A 116 1.33 -4.26 -14.68
C ASP A 116 2.43 -5.12 -14.06
N GLU A 117 3.67 -4.63 -14.02
CA GLU A 117 4.78 -5.28 -13.32
C GLU A 117 4.54 -5.37 -11.81
N ILE A 118 4.03 -4.31 -11.17
CA ILE A 118 3.75 -4.34 -9.73
C ILE A 118 2.61 -5.31 -9.40
N SER A 119 1.52 -5.31 -10.20
CA SER A 119 0.41 -6.26 -9.99
C SER A 119 0.86 -7.70 -10.19
N ALA A 120 1.66 -7.97 -11.23
CA ALA A 120 2.24 -9.29 -11.48
C ALA A 120 3.18 -9.74 -10.36
N TRP A 121 4.00 -8.83 -9.83
CA TRP A 121 4.88 -9.10 -8.69
C TRP A 121 4.10 -9.44 -7.42
N ILE A 122 3.04 -8.69 -7.11
CA ILE A 122 2.18 -9.03 -5.96
C ILE A 122 1.58 -10.43 -6.15
N GLN A 123 1.15 -10.76 -7.36
CA GLN A 123 0.57 -12.07 -7.69
C GLN A 123 1.58 -13.22 -7.58
N SER A 124 2.83 -13.05 -8.00
CA SER A 124 3.84 -14.11 -7.95
C SER A 124 4.22 -14.52 -6.53
N TYR A 125 4.15 -13.59 -5.58
CA TYR A 125 4.44 -13.84 -4.17
C TYR A 125 3.19 -14.11 -3.31
N ALA A 126 1.99 -13.98 -3.87
CA ALA A 126 0.74 -14.18 -3.15
C ALA A 126 0.41 -15.67 -2.93
N LYS A 127 0.18 -16.05 -1.68
CA LYS A 127 -0.34 -17.38 -1.30
C LYS A 127 -1.68 -17.24 -0.59
N LYS A 128 -2.67 -18.03 -0.99
CA LYS A 128 -3.94 -18.10 -0.27
C LYS A 128 -3.72 -18.81 1.07
N VAL A 129 -4.21 -18.20 2.14
CA VAL A 129 -4.26 -18.83 3.46
C VAL A 129 -5.44 -19.83 3.41
N THR A 130 -5.13 -21.11 3.62
CA THR A 130 -6.12 -22.20 3.64
C THR A 130 -6.75 -22.32 5.02
#